data_AF-A0AAW1DEZ3-F1
#
_entry.id   AF-A0AAW1DEZ3-F1
#
_cell.length_a   1.000
_cell.length_b   1.000
_cell.length_c   1.000
_cell.angle_alpha   90.00
_cell.angle_beta   90.00
_cell.angle_gamma   90.00
#
_symmetry.space_group_name_H-M   'P 1'
#
loop_
_entity.id
_entity.type
_entity.pdbx_description
1 polymer ?
#
loop_
_entity_poly.entity_id
_entity_poly.type
_entity_poly.pdbx_seq_one_letter_code
_entity_poly.pdbx_strand_id
1 'polypeptide(L)'
;MTKYKLTYFDVKGLAEPIRMLLSYMGKEFEDNRFTADKWPELKSTFSVNNIDSSILRHLKKNAPFLRALASITKRRTIGSVLPQKHFLPQKYPLSFVPV
;
A
#
# COMPACT_ATOMS: atom_id res chain seq x y z
N MET A 1 -5.30 -27.33 12.06
CA MET A 1 -6.03 -26.18 11.49
C MET A 1 -5.21 -24.92 11.73
N THR A 2 -4.71 -24.28 10.68
CA THR A 2 -3.98 -23.01 10.80
C THR A 2 -4.97 -21.90 11.14
N LYS A 3 -4.89 -21.34 12.35
CA LYS A 3 -5.71 -20.19 12.76
C LYS A 3 -5.03 -18.92 12.27
N TYR A 4 -5.68 -18.17 11.39
CA TYR A 4 -5.17 -16.89 10.93
C TYR A 4 -5.52 -15.80 11.93
N LYS A 5 -4.55 -14.95 12.29
CA LYS A 5 -4.77 -13.79 13.15
C LYS A 5 -4.37 -12.52 12.40
N LEU A 6 -5.35 -11.67 12.14
CA LEU A 6 -5.15 -10.37 11.51
C LEU A 6 -5.10 -9.30 12.60
N THR A 7 -3.94 -8.69 12.81
CA THR A 7 -3.78 -7.59 13.77
C THR A 7 -3.52 -6.29 13.01
N TYR A 8 -4.43 -5.32 13.11
CA TYR A 8 -4.31 -4.05 12.39
C TYR A 8 -4.97 -2.89 13.15
N PHE A 9 -4.68 -1.67 12.71
CA PHE A 9 -5.31 -0.47 13.22
C PHE A 9 -6.82 -0.49 12.99
N ASP A 10 -7.57 0.18 13.87
CA ASP A 10 -9.02 0.40 13.72
C ASP A 10 -9.34 1.46 12.65
N VAL A 11 -8.79 1.28 11.45
CA VAL A 11 -9.06 2.10 10.27
C VAL A 11 -9.25 1.19 9.06
N LYS A 12 -10.04 1.65 8.08
CA LYS A 12 -10.33 0.94 6.82
C LYS A 12 -9.16 0.99 5.82
N GLY A 13 -7.93 0.81 6.29
CA GLY A 13 -6.70 0.84 5.49
C GLY A 13 -6.42 -0.49 4.78
N LEU A 14 -5.15 -0.92 4.78
CA LEU A 14 -4.72 -2.14 4.07
C LEU A 14 -5.28 -3.44 4.64
N ALA A 15 -5.86 -3.42 5.84
CA ALA A 15 -6.52 -4.61 6.41
C ALA A 15 -7.84 -4.95 5.74
N GLU A 16 -8.55 -3.97 5.16
CA GLU A 16 -9.89 -4.22 4.61
C GLU A 16 -9.87 -5.18 3.41
N PRO A 17 -8.99 -5.00 2.40
CA PRO A 17 -8.85 -5.98 1.32
C PRO A 17 -8.45 -7.38 1.81
N ILE A 18 -7.66 -7.46 2.87
CA ILE A 18 -7.22 -8.72 3.46
C ILE A 18 -8.40 -9.44 4.13
N ARG A 19 -9.24 -8.72 4.88
CA ARG A 19 -10.47 -9.27 5.48
C ARG A 19 -11.43 -9.80 4.42
N MET A 20 -11.60 -9.04 3.34
CA MET A 20 -12.43 -9.45 2.22
C MET A 20 -11.90 -10.72 1.56
N LEU A 21 -10.59 -10.81 1.34
CA LEU A 21 -9.95 -11.99 0.75
C LEU A 21 -10.11 -13.24 1.63
N LEU A 22 -9.86 -13.10 2.94
CA LEU A 22 -10.00 -14.22 3.88
C LEU A 22 -11.46 -14.71 3.97
N SER A 23 -12.42 -13.79 3.97
CA SER A 23 -13.85 -14.10 3.95
C SER A 23 -14.27 -14.76 2.64
N TYR A 24 -13.77 -14.28 1.50
CA TYR A 24 -14.02 -14.86 0.19
C TYR A 24 -13.50 -16.30 0.07
N MET A 25 -12.34 -16.59 0.68
CA MET A 25 -11.79 -17.93 0.74
C MET A 25 -12.48 -18.85 1.76
N GLY A 26 -13.46 -18.35 2.52
CA GLY A 26 -14.16 -19.10 3.56
C GLY A 26 -13.24 -19.54 4.70
N LYS A 27 -12.16 -18.79 4.97
CA LYS A 27 -11.23 -19.10 6.06
C LYS A 27 -11.63 -18.32 7.31
N GLU A 28 -11.77 -19.03 8.42
CA GLU A 28 -11.95 -18.41 9.74
C GLU A 28 -10.64 -17.70 10.16
N PHE A 29 -10.76 -16.44 10.58
CA PHE A 29 -9.64 -15.65 11.07
C PHE A 29 -10.06 -14.76 12.26
N GLU A 30 -9.12 -14.49 13.16
CA GLU A 30 -9.30 -13.60 14.31
C GLU A 30 -8.90 -12.17 13.90
N ASP A 31 -9.84 -11.22 13.94
CA ASP A 31 -9.61 -9.79 13.66
C ASP A 31 -9.33 -9.03 14.98
N ASN A 32 -8.05 -8.78 15.27
CA ASN A 32 -7.61 -8.04 16.44
C ASN A 32 -7.34 -6.57 16.07
N ARG A 33 -8.22 -5.67 16.52
CA ARG A 33 -8.14 -4.24 16.26
C ARG A 33 -7.52 -3.50 17.44
N PHE A 34 -6.62 -2.58 17.15
CA PHE A 34 -6.00 -1.73 18.18
C PHE A 34 -5.98 -0.25 17.78
N THR A 35 -6.07 0.60 18.80
CA THR A 35 -5.97 2.06 18.68
C THR A 35 -4.50 2.48 18.56
N ALA A 36 -4.23 3.61 17.90
CA ALA A 36 -2.88 4.15 17.73
C ALA A 36 -2.10 4.32 19.05
N ASP A 37 -2.77 4.51 20.18
CA ASP A 37 -2.13 4.66 21.49
C ASP A 37 -1.39 3.39 21.95
N LYS A 38 -1.86 2.21 21.52
CA LYS A 38 -1.23 0.91 21.82
C LYS A 38 -0.11 0.56 20.82
N TRP A 39 0.06 1.37 19.77
CA TRP A 39 1.11 1.16 18.77
C TRP A 39 2.53 1.17 19.34
N PRO A 40 2.97 2.11 20.21
CA PRO A 40 4.32 2.10 20.75
C PRO A 40 4.66 0.81 21.52
N GLU A 41 3.70 0.27 22.28
CA GLU A 41 3.86 -1.00 23.01
C GLU A 41 3.96 -2.19 22.05
N LEU A 42 3.02 -2.27 21.09
CA LEU A 42 3.01 -3.32 20.07
C LEU A 42 4.23 -3.28 19.16
N LYS A 43 4.73 -2.08 18.85
CA LYS A 43 5.94 -1.89 18.04
C LYS A 43 7.16 -2.46 18.74
N SER A 44 7.24 -2.45 20.07
CA SER A 44 8.33 -3.10 20.81
C SER A 44 8.32 -4.61 20.59
N THR A 45 7.13 -5.22 20.58
CA THR A 45 6.95 -6.65 20.27
C THR A 45 7.16 -6.98 18.79
N PHE A 46 6.66 -6.12 17.89
CA PHE A 46 6.88 -6.21 16.44
C PHE A 46 8.28 -5.73 16.01
N SER A 47 9.10 -5.28 16.97
CA SER A 47 10.43 -4.81 16.67
C SER A 47 11.18 -5.96 16.05
N VAL A 48 11.79 -5.61 14.92
CA VAL A 48 12.55 -6.44 14.02
C VAL A 48 13.88 -6.81 14.68
N ASN A 49 13.82 -7.33 15.90
CA ASN A 49 14.97 -7.61 16.76
C ASN A 49 15.69 -8.89 16.33
N ASN A 50 15.13 -9.61 15.35
CA ASN A 50 15.71 -10.78 14.70
C ASN A 50 16.02 -10.56 13.21
N ILE A 51 15.99 -9.33 12.68
CA ILE A 51 16.79 -9.07 11.47
C ILE A 51 18.17 -8.74 11.96
N ASP A 52 19.10 -9.65 11.69
CA ASP A 52 20.50 -9.49 12.02
C ASP A 52 20.93 -8.04 11.76
N SER A 53 21.34 -7.37 12.83
CA SER A 53 21.88 -6.01 12.76
C SER A 53 23.03 -5.91 11.75
N SER A 54 23.65 -7.04 11.39
CA SER A 54 24.57 -7.23 10.25
C SER A 54 23.97 -6.85 8.90
N ILE A 55 22.75 -7.31 8.58
CA ILE A 55 22.04 -7.01 7.32
C ILE A 55 21.69 -5.52 7.26
N LEU A 56 21.14 -4.97 8.34
CA LEU A 56 20.82 -3.54 8.41
C LEU A 56 22.08 -2.66 8.33
N ARG A 57 23.21 -3.10 8.89
CA ARG A 57 24.51 -2.43 8.78
C ARG A 57 25.06 -2.51 7.35
N HIS A 58 24.89 -3.63 6.66
CA HIS A 58 25.29 -3.82 5.26
C HIS A 58 24.46 -2.96 4.31
N LEU A 59 23.13 -2.92 4.50
CA LEU A 59 22.23 -2.09 3.69
C LEU A 59 22.46 -0.58 3.90
N LYS A 60 22.78 -0.15 5.12
CA LYS A 60 23.16 1.25 5.39
C LYS A 60 24.50 1.64 4.76
N LYS A 61 25.46 0.71 4.60
CA LYS A 61 26.72 0.97 3.88
C LYS A 61 26.51 1.18 2.37
N ASN A 62 25.47 0.57 1.78
CA ASN A 62 25.09 0.73 0.37
C ASN A 62 24.12 1.91 0.12
N ALA A 63 23.86 2.75 1.13
CA ALA A 63 23.03 3.95 1.02
C ALA A 63 23.37 4.91 -0.16
N PRO A 64 24.64 5.13 -0.58
CA PRO A 64 24.90 5.98 -1.75
C PRO A 64 24.30 5.43 -3.05
N PHE A 65 24.20 4.10 -3.22
CA PHE A 65 23.55 3.48 -4.37
C PHE A 65 22.03 3.71 -4.36
N LEU A 66 21.38 3.58 -3.21
CA LEU A 66 19.95 3.89 -3.06
C LEU A 66 19.67 5.37 -3.33
N ARG A 67 20.58 6.27 -2.94
CA ARG A 67 20.51 7.71 -3.25
C ARG A 67 20.68 7.98 -4.76
N ALA A 68 21.56 7.24 -5.43
CA ALA A 68 21.73 7.30 -6.88
C ALA A 68 20.48 6.82 -7.62
N LEU A 69 19.88 5.68 -7.21
CA LEU A 69 18.62 5.19 -7.77
C LEU A 69 17.46 6.19 -7.56
N ALA A 70 17.36 6.79 -6.37
CA ALA A 70 16.38 7.83 -6.08
C ALA A 70 16.60 9.11 -6.93
N SER A 71 17.83 9.39 -7.35
CA SER A 71 18.12 10.50 -8.28
C SER A 71 17.76 10.19 -9.74
N ILE A 72 17.78 8.90 -10.12
CA ILE A 72 17.40 8.43 -11.46
C ILE A 72 15.87 8.47 -11.63
N THR A 73 15.12 8.05 -10.61
CA THR A 73 13.64 8.14 -10.63
C THR A 73 13.14 9.58 -10.69
N LYS A 74 13.88 10.54 -10.11
CA LYS A 74 13.53 11.98 -10.15
C LYS A 74 13.73 12.65 -11.52
N ARG A 75 14.49 12.05 -12.46
CA ARG A 75 14.70 12.60 -13.81
C ARG A 75 13.67 12.15 -14.85
N ARG A 76 12.82 11.16 -14.53
CA ARG A 76 11.81 10.62 -15.47
C ARG A 76 10.39 11.18 -15.23
N THR A 77 10.29 12.39 -14.69
CA THR A 77 9.05 13.19 -14.60
C THR A 77 9.20 14.55 -15.26
N ILE A 78 10.22 14.73 -16.12
CA ILE A 78 10.33 15.88 -17.04
C ILE A 78 10.04 15.33 -18.44
N GLY A 79 8.77 15.09 -18.74
CA GLY A 79 8.39 14.47 -20.00
C GLY A 79 6.94 14.03 -20.10
N SER A 80 5.99 14.78 -19.53
CA SER A 80 4.57 14.66 -19.92
C SER A 80 3.77 15.91 -19.54
N VAL A 81 4.16 17.07 -20.06
CA VAL A 81 3.17 18.12 -20.34
C VAL A 81 2.62 17.80 -21.72
N LEU A 82 1.60 16.94 -21.77
CA LEU A 82 0.75 16.87 -22.96
C LEU A 82 0.01 18.22 -23.03
N PRO A 83 0.11 18.98 -24.14
CA PRO A 83 -0.68 20.19 -24.30
C PRO A 83 -2.15 19.79 -24.27
N GLN A 84 -2.94 20.45 -23.42
CA GLN A 84 -4.39 20.35 -23.45
C GLN A 84 -4.88 20.85 -24.81
N LYS A 85 -5.02 19.94 -25.77
CA LYS A 85 -5.79 20.19 -26.98
C LYS A 85 -7.26 20.16 -26.56
N HIS A 86 -7.78 21.38 -26.41
CA HIS A 86 -9.11 21.78 -26.85
C HIS A 86 -10.23 20.77 -26.56
N PHE A 87 -10.86 20.96 -25.41
CA PHE A 87 -12.12 20.34 -25.03
C PHE A 87 -13.22 20.80 -26.00
N LEU A 88 -13.43 20.07 -27.10
CA LEU A 88 -14.67 20.19 -27.86
C LEU A 88 -15.72 19.30 -27.18
N PRO A 89 -16.87 19.85 -26.73
CA PRO A 89 -17.93 19.04 -26.17
C PRO A 89 -18.59 18.25 -27.31
N GLN A 90 -18.20 16.98 -27.47
CA GLN A 90 -18.94 16.08 -28.35
C GLN A 90 -20.24 15.71 -27.62
N LYS A 91 -21.30 16.45 -27.97
CA LYS A 91 -22.68 16.15 -27.61
C LYS A 91 -22.97 14.70 -27.98
N TYR A 92 -23.26 13.85 -26.99
CA TYR A 92 -23.92 12.58 -27.24
C TYR A 92 -25.37 12.88 -27.67
N PRO A 93 -25.84 12.39 -28.84
CA PRO A 93 -27.27 12.37 -29.11
C PRO A 93 -27.91 11.24 -28.30
N LEU A 94 -28.53 11.59 -27.18
CA LEU A 94 -29.36 10.69 -26.39
C LEU A 94 -30.77 10.65 -27.01
N SER A 95 -30.97 9.88 -28.07
CA SER A 95 -32.31 9.42 -28.49
C SER A 95 -32.24 8.46 -29.68
N PHE A 96 -32.23 7.15 -29.41
CA PHE A 96 -33.05 6.19 -30.16
C PHE A 96 -33.13 4.87 -29.37
N VAL A 97 -34.22 4.70 -28.64
CA VAL A 97 -34.66 3.40 -28.12
C VAL A 97 -35.73 2.91 -29.08
N PRO A 98 -35.56 1.77 -29.77
CA PRO A 98 -36.65 1.12 -30.48
C PRO A 98 -37.19 -0.05 -29.64
N VAL A 99 -38.42 0.10 -29.13
CA VAL A 99 -39.39 -0.99 -28.88
C VAL A 99 -40.77 -0.43 -29.19
#